data_AF-A0A3C0UGV5-F1
#
_entry.id   AF-A0A3C0UGV5-F1
#
_cell.length_a   1.000
_cell.length_b   1.000
_cell.length_c   1.000
_cell.angle_alpha   90.00
_cell.angle_beta   90.00
_cell.angle_gamma   90.00
#
_symmetry.space_group_name_H-M   'P 1'
#
loop_
_entity.id
_entity.type
_entity.pdbx_description
1 polymer ?
#
loop_
_entity_poly.entity_id
_entity_poly.type
_entity_poly.pdbx_seq_one_letter_code
_entity_poly.pdbx_strand_id
1 'polypeptide(L)'
;FERPADPFVFNFMGIANYIHVRREGDDYLVGSGEQRIPWEPPKGDAPRWVAGFRPSDVQIAPMGSGLRGTVKRASFLGSMIDYLIEVDGTQLRTSIETHEAIAKGL
;
A
#
# COMPACT_ATOMS: atom_id res chain seq x y z
N PHE A 1 8.66 -5.01 17.13
CA PHE A 1 7.43 -4.74 16.36
C PHE A 1 7.75 -4.47 14.88
N GLU A 2 8.79 -3.69 14.58
CA GLU A 2 9.18 -3.24 13.23
C GLU A 2 9.96 -4.26 12.38
N ARG A 3 10.21 -5.48 12.89
CA ARG A 3 10.85 -6.57 12.13
C ARG A 3 10.24 -7.92 12.49
N PRO A 4 9.12 -8.31 11.86
CA PRO A 4 8.57 -9.64 12.01
C PRO A 4 9.50 -10.65 11.32
N ALA A 5 9.68 -11.82 11.93
CA ALA A 5 10.48 -12.90 11.34
C ALA A 5 9.78 -13.57 10.13
N ASP A 6 8.45 -13.41 10.01
CA ASP A 6 7.63 -14.06 9.00
C ASP A 6 6.33 -13.24 8.74
N PRO A 7 5.83 -13.14 7.48
CA PRO A 7 4.53 -12.55 7.15
C PRO A 7 3.35 -13.03 8.02
N PHE A 8 3.37 -14.27 8.51
CA PHE A 8 2.39 -14.83 9.43
C PHE A 8 2.31 -14.05 10.75
N VAL A 9 3.46 -13.73 11.35
CA VAL A 9 3.53 -12.96 12.60
C VAL A 9 3.06 -11.52 12.38
N PHE A 10 3.36 -10.94 11.20
CA PHE A 10 2.91 -9.58 10.87
C PHE A 10 1.38 -9.48 10.77
N ASN A 11 0.74 -10.49 10.18
CA ASN A 11 -0.72 -10.55 10.04
C ASN A 11 -1.43 -10.93 11.35
N PHE A 12 -0.80 -11.74 12.21
CA PHE A 12 -1.36 -12.11 13.52
C PHE A 12 -1.55 -10.88 14.44
N MET A 13 -0.73 -9.84 14.26
CA MET A 13 -0.76 -8.63 15.08
C MET A 13 -1.73 -7.55 14.56
N GLY A 14 -2.42 -7.81 13.43
CA GLY A 14 -3.39 -6.90 12.83
C GLY A 14 -3.38 -6.94 11.30
N ILE A 15 -4.34 -6.24 10.68
CA ILE A 15 -4.44 -6.12 9.22
C ILE A 15 -3.15 -5.50 8.67
N ALA A 16 -2.67 -6.07 7.58
CA ALA A 16 -1.48 -5.63 6.86
C ALA A 16 -1.77 -5.60 5.36
N ASN A 17 -1.19 -4.63 4.69
CA ASN A 17 -1.09 -4.59 3.24
C ASN A 17 0.24 -5.18 2.82
N TYR A 18 0.26 -5.76 1.61
CA TYR A 18 1.46 -6.27 0.99
C TYR A 18 1.51 -5.79 -0.46
N ILE A 19 2.68 -5.32 -0.89
CA ILE A 19 2.99 -5.07 -2.29
C ILE A 19 4.09 -6.03 -2.72
N HIS A 20 3.81 -6.82 -3.76
CA HIS A 20 4.85 -7.56 -4.45
C HIS A 20 5.72 -6.60 -5.25
N VAL A 21 7.03 -6.79 -5.22
CA VAL A 21 7.99 -5.97 -5.93
C VAL A 21 8.90 -6.87 -6.76
N ARG A 22 9.09 -6.52 -8.03
CA ARG A 22 9.97 -7.23 -8.97
C ARG A 22 11.17 -6.34 -9.26
N ARG A 23 12.38 -6.90 -9.22
CA ARG A 23 13.57 -6.19 -9.65
C ARG A 23 13.78 -6.40 -11.15
N GLU A 24 13.95 -5.31 -11.89
CA GLU A 24 14.31 -5.31 -13.30
C GLU A 24 15.49 -4.35 -13.52
N GLY A 25 16.69 -4.93 -13.67
CA GLY A 25 17.94 -4.15 -13.64
C GLY A 25 18.12 -3.46 -12.29
N ASP A 26 18.20 -2.13 -12.32
CA ASP A 26 18.31 -1.27 -11.13
C ASP A 26 16.95 -0.74 -10.64
N ASP A 27 15.88 -0.97 -11.41
CA ASP A 27 14.53 -0.55 -11.05
C ASP A 27 13.81 -1.62 -10.22
N TYR A 28 12.92 -1.16 -9.34
CA TYR A 28 12.00 -1.99 -8.57
C TYR A 28 10.58 -1.64 -9.00
N LEU A 29 9.85 -2.61 -9.54
CA LEU A 29 8.52 -2.43 -10.13
C LEU A 29 7.43 -3.04 -9.24
N VAL A 30 6.27 -2.37 -9.18
CA VAL A 30 5.12 -2.79 -8.38
C VAL A 30 4.34 -3.91 -9.05
N GLY A 31 4.06 -4.98 -8.30
CA GLY A 31 3.12 -6.03 -8.68
C GLY A 31 3.41 -6.59 -10.07
N SER A 32 2.38 -6.59 -10.91
CA SER A 32 2.46 -6.98 -12.33
C SER A 32 2.54 -5.78 -13.29
N GLY A 33 2.69 -4.57 -12.76
CA GLY A 33 2.77 -3.35 -13.56
C GLY A 33 4.19 -2.83 -13.69
N GLU A 34 4.26 -1.57 -14.13
CA GLU A 34 5.48 -0.87 -14.54
C GLU A 34 5.78 0.34 -13.64
N GLN A 35 4.97 0.59 -12.60
CA GLN A 35 5.25 1.69 -11.69
C GLN A 35 6.51 1.40 -10.88
N ARG A 36 7.45 2.33 -10.94
CA ARG A 36 8.66 2.27 -10.13
C ARG A 36 8.34 2.56 -8.67
N ILE A 37 8.91 1.77 -7.78
CA ILE A 37 8.90 2.00 -6.35
C ILE A 37 9.66 3.30 -6.05
N PRO A 38 9.00 4.32 -5.47
CA PRO A 38 9.61 5.64 -5.26
C PRO A 38 10.42 5.75 -3.97
N TRP A 39 10.54 4.68 -3.17
CA TRP A 39 11.24 4.67 -1.89
C TRP A 39 12.57 3.88 -1.96
N GLU A 40 13.33 3.92 -0.87
CA GLU A 40 14.66 3.31 -0.80
C GLU A 40 14.63 1.81 -1.16
N PRO A 41 15.54 1.35 -2.04
CA PRO A 41 15.70 -0.06 -2.37
C PRO A 41 15.96 -0.92 -1.14
N PRO A 42 15.40 -2.14 -1.08
CA PRO A 42 15.69 -3.07 0.00
C PRO A 42 17.18 -3.49 -0.02
N LYS A 43 17.74 -3.77 1.17
CA LYS A 43 19.09 -4.32 1.29
C LYS A 43 19.09 -5.81 0.91
N GLY A 44 19.81 -6.17 -0.13
CA GLY A 44 20.04 -7.55 -0.59
C GLY A 44 19.87 -7.70 -2.09
N ASP A 45 20.05 -8.92 -2.59
CA ASP A 45 20.13 -9.21 -4.04
C ASP A 45 19.04 -10.18 -4.52
N ALA A 46 17.84 -10.10 -3.96
CA ALA A 46 16.72 -10.95 -4.39
C ALA A 46 16.04 -10.37 -5.65
N PRO A 47 15.54 -11.23 -6.58
CA PRO A 47 14.82 -10.78 -7.76
C PRO A 47 13.37 -10.38 -7.47
N ARG A 48 12.83 -10.81 -6.33
CA ARG A 48 11.45 -10.53 -5.89
C ARG A 48 11.42 -10.20 -4.41
N TRP A 49 10.58 -9.25 -4.04
CA TRP A 49 10.42 -8.76 -2.69
C TRP A 49 8.94 -8.59 -2.36
N VAL A 50 8.65 -8.43 -1.07
CA VAL A 50 7.33 -8.07 -0.57
C VAL A 50 7.50 -6.93 0.42
N ALA A 51 6.86 -5.79 0.14
CA ALA A 51 6.76 -4.67 1.06
C ALA A 51 5.49 -4.83 1.90
N GLY A 52 5.65 -5.03 3.21
CA GLY A 52 4.55 -5.09 4.17
C GLY A 52 4.40 -3.77 4.92
N PHE A 53 3.18 -3.26 5.04
CA PHE A 53 2.87 -2.02 5.76
C PHE A 53 1.46 -2.06 6.34
N ARG A 54 1.17 -1.20 7.32
CA ARG A 54 -0.16 -1.13 7.95
C ARG A 54 -1.10 -0.27 7.11
N PRO A 55 -2.42 -0.51 7.16
CA PRO A 55 -3.40 0.39 6.55
C PRO A 55 -3.24 1.85 6.98
N SER A 56 -2.88 2.09 8.24
CA SER A 56 -2.61 3.43 8.79
C SER A 56 -1.40 4.14 8.17
N ASP A 57 -0.48 3.39 7.56
CA ASP A 57 0.72 3.95 6.91
C ASP A 57 0.39 4.46 5.49
N VAL A 58 -0.81 4.18 4.97
CA VAL A 58 -1.24 4.52 3.62
C VAL A 58 -2.00 5.83 3.62
N GLN A 59 -1.42 6.83 2.96
CA GLN A 59 -2.11 8.07 2.61
C GLN A 59 -2.53 8.02 1.14
N ILE A 60 -3.73 8.51 0.84
CA ILE A 60 -4.21 8.70 -0.53
C ILE A 60 -4.51 10.16 -0.80
N ALA A 61 -4.30 10.56 -2.06
CA ALA A 61 -4.64 11.87 -2.58
C ALA A 61 -5.11 11.72 -4.04
N PRO A 62 -6.03 12.57 -4.53
CA PRO A 62 -6.46 12.52 -5.93
C PRO A 62 -5.31 12.77 -6.93
N MET A 63 -4.32 13.57 -6.53
CA MET A 63 -3.11 13.88 -7.29
C MET A 63 -1.92 14.05 -6.33
N GLY A 64 -0.70 13.76 -6.80
CA GLY A 64 0.51 13.93 -6.00
C GLY A 64 1.62 12.96 -6.39
N SER A 65 2.62 12.85 -5.51
CA SER A 65 3.70 11.86 -5.58
C SER A 65 3.28 10.52 -4.96
N GLY A 66 3.83 9.43 -5.45
CA GLY A 66 3.60 8.09 -4.94
C GLY A 66 3.15 7.12 -6.03
N LEU A 67 2.65 5.97 -5.60
CA LEU A 67 2.07 4.98 -6.51
C LEU A 67 0.66 5.42 -6.92
N ARG A 68 0.39 5.39 -8.22
CA ARG A 68 -0.94 5.59 -8.78
C ARG A 68 -1.77 4.34 -8.52
N GLY A 69 -2.99 4.54 -8.09
CA GLY A 69 -3.95 3.47 -7.90
C GLY A 69 -5.35 3.89 -8.28
N THR A 70 -6.24 2.91 -8.35
CA THR A 70 -7.67 3.13 -8.56
C THR A 70 -8.42 2.73 -7.30
N VAL A 71 -9.23 3.63 -6.75
CA VAL A 71 -10.18 3.27 -5.69
C VAL A 71 -11.22 2.34 -6.30
N LYS A 72 -11.25 1.08 -5.84
CA LYS A 72 -12.25 0.09 -6.26
C LYS A 72 -13.47 0.10 -5.35
N ARG A 73 -13.31 0.54 -4.10
CA ARG A 73 -14.41 0.68 -3.14
C ARG A 73 -14.10 1.76 -2.11
N ALA A 74 -15.13 2.52 -1.76
CA ALA A 74 -15.17 3.40 -0.58
C ALA A 74 -16.40 3.02 0.23
N SER A 75 -16.21 2.54 1.46
CA SER A 75 -17.28 2.11 2.36
C SER A 75 -17.39 3.08 3.54
N PHE A 76 -18.51 3.79 3.62
CA PHE A 76 -18.80 4.67 4.75
C PHE A 76 -19.20 3.87 6.00
N LEU A 77 -18.50 4.09 7.11
CA LEU A 77 -18.68 3.38 8.38
C LEU A 77 -19.01 4.32 9.54
N GLY A 78 -19.60 5.49 9.26
CA GLY A 78 -19.90 6.51 10.26
C GLY A 78 -18.74 7.47 10.48
N SER A 79 -17.83 7.13 11.40
CA SER A 79 -16.68 8.00 11.71
C SER A 79 -15.54 7.90 10.70
N MET A 80 -15.52 6.84 9.88
CA MET A 80 -14.45 6.59 8.92
C MET A 80 -15.00 6.13 7.56
N ILE A 81 -14.20 6.31 6.52
CA ILE A 81 -14.39 5.70 5.20
C ILE A 81 -13.26 4.69 4.97
N ASP A 82 -13.62 3.44 4.73
CA ASP A 82 -12.69 2.36 4.37
C ASP A 82 -12.52 2.31 2.85
N TYR A 83 -11.28 2.41 2.39
CA TYR A 83 -10.93 2.37 0.98
C TYR A 83 -10.25 1.06 0.61
N LEU A 84 -10.71 0.45 -0.47
CA LEU A 84 -9.98 -0.60 -1.20
C LEU A 84 -9.41 0.01 -2.47
N ILE A 85 -8.09 -0.01 -2.59
CA ILE A 85 -7.35 0.60 -3.69
C ILE A 85 -6.60 -0.51 -4.43
N GLU A 86 -6.63 -0.48 -5.75
CA GLU A 86 -5.81 -1.35 -6.58
C GLU A 86 -4.62 -0.57 -7.16
N VAL A 87 -3.44 -1.14 -7.03
CA VAL A 87 -2.17 -0.62 -7.54
C VAL A 87 -1.46 -1.76 -8.27
N ASP A 88 -1.37 -1.66 -9.59
CA ASP A 88 -0.66 -2.59 -10.47
C ASP A 88 -0.96 -4.07 -10.15
N GLY A 89 -2.25 -4.40 -10.02
CA GLY A 89 -2.73 -5.77 -9.77
C GLY A 89 -2.71 -6.19 -8.29
N THR A 90 -2.25 -5.33 -7.38
CA THR A 90 -2.27 -5.56 -5.93
C THR A 90 -3.37 -4.75 -5.27
N GLN A 91 -4.07 -5.33 -4.29
CA GLN A 91 -5.09 -4.62 -3.51
C GLN A 91 -4.58 -4.19 -2.14
N LEU A 92 -4.83 -2.93 -1.80
CA LEU A 92 -4.45 -2.27 -0.55
C LEU A 92 -5.69 -1.76 0.16
N ARG A 93 -5.66 -1.74 1.48
CA ARG A 93 -6.69 -1.11 2.32
C ARG A 93 -6.13 0.06 3.11
N THR A 94 -6.91 1.11 3.22
CA THR A 94 -6.70 2.20 4.18
C THR A 94 -8.04 2.68 4.70
N SER A 95 -8.03 3.42 5.80
CA SER A 95 -9.22 4.07 6.33
C SER A 95 -8.87 5.50 6.72
N ILE A 96 -9.76 6.44 6.37
CA ILE A 96 -9.61 7.86 6.68
C ILE A 96 -10.82 8.28 7.50
N GLU A 97 -10.64 9.17 8.47
CA GLU A 97 -11.76 9.78 9.17
C GLU A 97 -12.69 10.50 8.19
N THR A 98 -14.00 10.33 8.34
CA THR A 98 -15.00 10.88 7.40
C THR A 98 -14.81 12.38 7.17
N HIS A 99 -14.56 13.14 8.25
CA HIS A 99 -14.41 14.59 8.15
C HIS A 99 -13.16 14.99 7.34
N GLU A 100 -12.08 14.23 7.47
CA GLU A 100 -10.83 14.46 6.74
C GLU A 100 -10.96 14.03 5.27
N ALA A 101 -11.61 12.89 5.00
CA ALA A 101 -11.89 12.43 3.65
C ALA A 101 -12.70 13.47 2.86
N ILE A 102 -13.78 13.98 3.46
CA ILE A 102 -14.61 15.04 2.86
C ILE A 102 -13.78 16.31 2.61
N ALA A 103 -12.95 16.73 3.58
CA ALA A 103 -12.09 17.91 3.44
C ALA A 103 -11.07 17.77 2.29
N LYS A 104 -10.65 16.54 1.98
CA LYS A 104 -9.73 16.20 0.89
C LYS A 104 -10.44 15.88 -0.44
N GLY A 105 -11.78 15.88 -0.47
CA GLY A 105 -12.57 15.51 -1.65
C GLY A 105 -12.46 14.03 -2.03
N LEU A 106 -12.33 13.16 -1.02
CA LEU A 106 -12.20 11.70 -1.14
C LEU A 106 -13.47 10.96 -0.72
#